data_AF-A0A935GF29-F1
#
_entry.id   AF-A0A935GF29-F1
#
_cell.length_a   1.000
_cell.length_b   1.000
_cell.length_c   1.000
_cell.angle_alpha   90.00
_cell.angle_beta   90.00
_cell.angle_gamma   90.00
#
_symmetry.space_group_name_H-M   'P 1'
#
loop_
_entity.id
_entity.type
_entity.pdbx_description
1 polymer ?
#
loop_
_entity_poly.entity_id
_entity_poly.type
_entity_poly.pdbx_seq_one_letter_code
_entity_poly.pdbx_strand_id
1 'polypeptide(L)' 'MPLYKYTVLKDNHGKPLTGKLSTLNYLFRFLNSYDFSSDVNKTVQVTIEIS' A
#
# COMPACT_ATOMS: atom_id res chain seq x y z
N MET A 1 7.16 9.27 16.79
CA MET A 1 8.15 9.25 15.69
C MET A 1 7.76 10.29 14.64
N PRO A 2 8.68 11.14 14.17
CA PRO A 2 8.41 12.03 13.04
C PRO A 2 8.13 11.22 11.76
N LEU A 3 7.21 11.69 10.93
CA LEU A 3 6.91 11.07 9.65
C LEU A 3 7.98 11.39 8.62
N TYR A 4 8.36 10.37 7.86
CA TYR A 4 9.24 10.54 6.71
C TYR A 4 8.50 11.32 5.60
N LYS A 5 9.18 12.29 4.99
CA LYS A 5 8.61 13.18 3.97
C LYS A 5 7.97 12.43 2.79
N TYR A 6 8.54 11.28 2.43
CA TYR A 6 8.06 10.44 1.33
C TYR A 6 7.39 9.16 1.84
N THR A 7 6.68 9.25 2.96
CA THR A 7 5.86 8.14 3.44
C THR A 7 4.76 7.80 2.44
N VAL A 8 4.44 6.52 2.35
CA VAL A 8 3.32 6.01 1.55
C VAL A 8 1.95 6.36 2.15
N LEU A 9 1.92 6.81 3.42
CA LEU A 9 0.70 7.16 4.11
C LEU A 9 0.14 8.49 3.61
N LYS A 10 -1.11 8.47 3.14
CA LYS A 10 -1.80 9.63 2.59
C LYS A 10 -3.00 10.05 3.46
N ASP A 11 -3.39 11.31 3.36
CA ASP A 11 -4.67 11.81 3.85
C ASP A 11 -5.81 11.45 2.89
N ASN A 12 -7.03 11.87 3.25
CA ASN A 12 -8.24 11.61 2.47
C ASN A 12 -8.25 12.32 1.10
N HIS A 13 -7.34 13.27 0.89
CA HIS A 13 -7.14 13.98 -0.38
C HIS A 13 -5.94 13.43 -1.17
N GLY A 14 -5.35 12.33 -0.73
CA GLY A 14 -4.21 11.68 -1.37
C GLY A 14 -2.86 12.36 -1.13
N LYS A 15 -2.77 13.36 -0.24
CA LYS A 15 -1.52 14.05 0.08
C LYS A 15 -0.72 13.26 1.12
N PRO A 16 0.62 13.20 1.04
CA PRO A 16 1.43 12.56 2.06
C PRO A 16 1.21 13.21 3.44
N LEU A 17 1.11 12.38 4.47
CA LEU A 17 0.99 12.87 5.84
C LEU A 17 2.28 13.50 6.34
N THR A 18 2.14 14.47 7.23
CA THR A 18 3.26 15.16 7.90
C THR A 18 3.07 15.17 9.42
N GLY A 19 4.12 15.49 10.17
CA GLY A 19 4.05 15.57 11.64
C GLY A 19 4.59 14.33 12.34
N LYS A 20 3.92 13.89 13.41
CA LYS A 20 4.37 12.77 14.26
C LYS A 20 3.26 11.73 14.44
N LEU A 21 3.61 10.46 14.42
CA LEU A 21 2.74 9.35 14.79
C LEU A 21 3.38 8.50 15.90
N SER A 22 2.54 7.84 16.70
CA SER A 22 3.01 6.72 17.51
C SER A 22 3.41 5.56 16.58
N THR A 23 4.43 4.80 16.97
CA THR A 23 4.98 3.72 16.14
C THR A 23 3.92 2.69 15.77
N LEU A 24 3.07 2.30 16.72
CA LEU A 24 2.01 1.33 16.49
C LEU A 24 0.94 1.84 15.52
N ASN A 25 0.56 3.13 15.62
CA ASN A 25 -0.37 3.75 14.68
C ASN A 25 0.22 3.82 13.26
N TYR A 26 1.50 4.18 13.13
CA TYR A 26 2.19 4.13 11.84
C TYR A 26 2.13 2.73 11.22
N LEU A 27 2.43 1.69 12.01
CA LEU A 27 2.40 0.30 11.54
C LEU A 27 1.03 -0.11 11.00
N PHE A 28 -0.04 0.13 11.76
CA PHE A 28 -1.39 -0.24 11.30
C PHE A 28 -1.79 0.51 10.03
N ARG A 29 -1.50 1.81 9.96
CA ARG A 29 -1.82 2.61 8.78
C ARG A 29 -1.03 2.18 7.56
N PHE A 30 0.22 1.78 7.76
CA PHE A 30 1.06 1.25 6.69
C PHE A 30 0.48 -0.05 6.14
N LEU A 31 0.14 -1.01 7.01
CA LEU A 31 -0.48 -2.26 6.61
C LEU A 31 -1.81 -2.04 5.87
N ASN A 32 -2.66 -1.13 6.37
CA ASN A 32 -3.93 -0.80 5.71
C ASN A 32 -3.78 -0.04 4.39
N SER A 33 -2.62 0.58 4.13
CA SER A 33 -2.36 1.29 2.87
C SER A 33 -1.99 0.36 1.71
N TYR A 34 -1.72 -0.91 2.02
CA TYR A 34 -1.37 -1.91 1.02
C TYR A 34 -2.62 -2.70 0.62
N ASP A 35 -2.85 -2.80 -0.69
CA ASP A 35 -3.83 -3.72 -1.23
C ASP A 35 -3.20 -5.12 -1.33
N PHE A 36 -3.31 -5.92 -0.26
CA PHE A 36 -2.82 -7.30 -0.27
C PHE A 36 -3.59 -8.22 -1.25
N SER A 37 -4.68 -7.73 -1.86
CA SER A 37 -5.47 -8.51 -2.82
C SER A 37 -4.91 -8.49 -4.24
N SER A 38 -3.93 -7.60 -4.53
CA SER A 38 -3.50 -7.28 -5.89
C SER A 38 -2.70 -8.38 -6.62
N ASP A 39 -2.51 -9.56 -6.02
CA ASP A 39 -1.85 -10.70 -6.67
C ASP A 39 -2.34 -12.09 -6.19
N VAL A 40 -3.64 -12.26 -5.91
CA VAL A 40 -4.23 -13.61 -5.74
C VAL A 40 -4.86 -14.14 -7.05
N ASN A 41 -5.14 -13.26 -8.01
CA ASN A 41 -5.79 -13.60 -9.28
C ASN A 41 -4.90 -13.45 -10.52
N LYS A 42 -3.56 -13.50 -10.38
CA LYS A 42 -2.72 -13.91 -11.52
C LYS A 42 -2.87 -15.42 -11.71
N THR A 43 -4.06 -15.86 -12.10
CA THR A 43 -4.17 -17.05 -12.95
C THR A 43 -3.27 -16.76 -14.15
N VAL A 44 -2.18 -17.52 -14.26
CA VAL A 44 -1.39 -17.56 -15.48
C VAL A 44 -2.36 -17.98 -16.58
N GLN A 45 -2.89 -17.02 -17.35
CA GLN A 45 -3.45 -17.34 -18.66
C GLN A 45 -2.26 -17.72 -19.53
N VAL A 46 -1.85 -19.00 -19.43
CA VAL A 46 -1.19 -19.65 -20.56
C VAL A 46 -2.30 -19.86 -21.58
N THR A 47 -2.56 -18.84 -22.39
CA THR A 47 -3.25 -19.07 -23.65
C THR A 47 -2.28 -19.93 -24.47
N ILE A 48 -2.52 -21.24 -24.48
CA ILE A 48 -1.89 -22.11 -25.47
C ILE A 48 -2.53 -21.71 -26.81
N GLU A 49 -1.86 -20.83 -27.55
CA GLU A 49 -2.19 -20.63 -28.96
C GLU A 49 -1.79 -21.91 -29.70
N ILE A 50 -2.75 -22.81 -29.87
CA ILE A 50 -2.64 -23.90 -30.82
C ILE A 50 -2.99 -23.30 -32.18
N SER A 51 -1.97 -23.01 -32.98
CA SER A 51 -2.06 -22.79 -34.43
C SER A 51 -1.62 -24.06 -35.15
#